data_AF-A0A3P4AV45-F1
#
_entry.id   AF-A0A3P4AV45-F1
#
_cell.length_a   1.000
_cell.length_b   1.000
_cell.length_c   1.000
_cell.angle_alpha   90.00
_cell.angle_beta   90.00
_cell.angle_gamma   90.00
#
_symmetry.space_group_name_H-M   'P 1'
#
loop_
_entity.id
_entity.type
_entity.pdbx_description
1 polymer ?
#
loop_
_entity_poly.entity_id
_entity_poly.type
_entity_poly.pdbx_seq_one_letter_code
_entity_poly.pdbx_strand_id
1 'polypeptide(L)'
;MVEVVEARPLEVLKLRLRFSDGKEGVVDLSALELPGLLSRLRDPGFFAQVRVDPELGAPVWPGGLDLDPLVLYAQALGTGLPLPAEASGA
;
A
#
# COMPACT_ATOMS: atom_id res chain seq x y z
N MET A 1 16.54 -0.88 -0.49
CA MET A 1 15.14 -0.43 -0.57
C MET A 1 14.33 -1.39 0.27
N VAL A 2 13.30 -0.94 0.98
CA VAL A 2 12.45 -1.86 1.74
C VAL A 2 11.36 -2.40 0.81
N GLU A 3 11.08 -3.70 0.91
CA GLU A 3 10.09 -4.40 0.09
C GLU A 3 8.98 -4.92 0.99
N VAL A 4 7.77 -5.03 0.45
CA VAL A 4 6.67 -5.75 1.08
C VAL A 4 6.84 -7.23 0.78
N VAL A 5 6.92 -8.05 1.82
CA VAL A 5 7.04 -9.51 1.71
C VAL A 5 5.75 -10.23 2.10
N GLU A 6 4.83 -9.52 2.76
CA GLU A 6 3.50 -10.03 3.09
C GLU A 6 2.50 -8.88 3.12
N ALA A 7 1.32 -9.10 2.55
CA ALA A 7 0.21 -8.17 2.58
C ALA A 7 -1.08 -8.91 2.90
N ARG A 8 -1.84 -8.42 3.88
CA ARG A 8 -3.14 -8.96 4.25
C ARG A 8 -4.18 -7.84 4.28
N PRO A 9 -5.29 -7.98 3.54
CA PRO A 9 -6.37 -7.02 3.62
C PRO A 9 -7.09 -7.18 4.97
N LEU A 10 -7.45 -6.06 5.56
CA LEU A 10 -8.26 -5.95 6.77
C LEU A 10 -9.55 -5.20 6.44
N GLU A 11 -10.38 -4.97 7.46
CA GLU A 11 -11.58 -4.15 7.34
C GLU A 11 -11.28 -2.69 6.99
N VAL A 12 -12.27 -2.00 6.42
CA VAL A 12 -12.24 -0.53 6.21
C VAL A 12 -10.97 -0.05 5.49
N LEU A 13 -10.58 -0.72 4.40
CA LEU A 13 -9.43 -0.33 3.57
C LEU A 13 -8.08 -0.31 4.30
N LYS A 14 -7.93 -1.17 5.30
CA LYS A 14 -6.66 -1.36 6.01
C LYS A 14 -5.85 -2.50 5.43
N LEU A 15 -4.52 -2.34 5.39
CA LEU A 15 -3.58 -3.39 5.03
C LEU A 15 -2.63 -3.65 6.18
N ARG A 16 -2.53 -4.90 6.62
CA ARG A 16 -1.39 -5.35 7.41
C ARG A 16 -0.26 -5.74 6.48
N LEU A 17 0.90 -5.14 6.69
CA LEU A 17 2.09 -5.36 5.86
C LEU A 17 3.24 -5.88 6.71
N ARG A 18 4.03 -6.79 6.13
CA ARG A 18 5.35 -7.17 6.62
C ARG A 18 6.39 -6.81 5.58
N PHE A 19 7.50 -6.26 6.05
CA PHE A 19 8.57 -5.76 5.22
C PHE A 19 9.81 -6.66 5.26
N SER A 20 10.68 -6.52 4.26
CA SER A 20 11.90 -7.33 4.11
C SER A 20 12.92 -7.12 5.25
N ASP A 21 12.84 -6.01 5.99
CA ASP A 21 13.64 -5.74 7.19
C ASP A 21 13.07 -6.36 8.48
N GLY A 22 11.97 -7.12 8.36
CA GLY A 22 11.29 -7.78 9.47
C GLY A 22 10.29 -6.90 10.22
N LYS A 23 10.15 -5.61 9.87
CA LYS A 23 9.13 -4.76 10.50
C LYS A 23 7.75 -5.06 9.96
N GLU A 24 6.74 -4.75 10.75
CA GLU A 24 5.33 -4.91 10.42
C GLU A 24 4.54 -3.68 10.86
N GLY A 25 3.45 -3.39 10.15
CA GLY A 25 2.52 -2.35 10.55
C GLY A 25 1.19 -2.42 9.78
N VAL A 26 0.27 -1.55 10.16
CA VAL A 26 -1.05 -1.43 9.51
C VAL A 26 -1.14 -0.06 8.85
N VAL A 27 -1.47 -0.06 7.57
CA VAL A 27 -1.76 1.16 6.80
C VAL A 27 -3.26 1.30 6.67
N ASP A 28 -3.80 2.47 7.00
CA ASP A 28 -5.21 2.81 6.80
C ASP A 28 -5.34 3.70 5.55
N LEU A 29 -5.94 3.15 4.49
CA LEU A 29 -6.15 3.87 3.24
C LEU A 29 -7.51 4.57 3.19
N SER A 30 -8.36 4.41 4.21
CA SER A 30 -9.74 4.92 4.19
C SER A 30 -9.84 6.44 4.20
N ALA A 31 -8.85 7.11 4.81
CA ALA A 31 -8.76 8.56 4.86
C ALA A 31 -8.09 9.18 3.63
N LEU A 32 -7.60 8.36 2.69
CA LEU A 32 -6.86 8.85 1.53
C LEU A 32 -7.79 9.20 0.37
N GLU A 33 -7.39 10.24 -0.35
CA GLU A 33 -7.93 10.50 -1.68
C GLU A 33 -7.36 9.46 -2.65
N LEU A 34 -8.25 8.60 -3.17
CA LEU A 34 -7.94 7.55 -4.13
C LEU A 34 -8.57 7.89 -5.50
N PRO A 35 -7.98 8.81 -6.28
CA PRO A 35 -8.49 9.18 -7.59
C PRO A 35 -8.14 8.15 -8.67
N GLY A 36 -8.84 8.21 -9.80
CA GLY A 36 -8.51 7.41 -10.98
C GLY A 36 -8.52 5.90 -10.72
N LEU A 37 -7.45 5.20 -11.13
CA LEU A 37 -7.34 3.74 -10.98
C LEU A 37 -7.39 3.30 -9.50
N LEU A 38 -6.87 4.12 -8.58
CA LEU A 38 -6.86 3.83 -7.14
C LEU A 38 -8.27 3.77 -6.54
N SER A 39 -9.27 4.41 -7.17
CA SER A 39 -10.67 4.37 -6.69
C SER A 39 -11.23 2.95 -6.60
N ARG A 40 -10.69 2.00 -7.39
CA ARG A 40 -11.06 0.58 -7.33
C ARG A 40 -10.75 -0.06 -5.98
N LEU A 41 -9.75 0.45 -5.26
CA LEU A 41 -9.43 -0.04 -3.92
C LEU A 41 -10.59 0.17 -2.96
N ARG A 42 -11.53 1.11 -3.22
CA ARG A 42 -12.72 1.29 -2.37
C ARG A 42 -13.73 0.16 -2.46
N ASP A 43 -13.67 -0.67 -3.50
CA ASP A 43 -14.49 -1.88 -3.57
C ASP A 43 -13.88 -2.97 -2.66
N PRO A 44 -14.61 -3.47 -1.64
CA PRO A 44 -14.08 -4.46 -0.72
C PRO A 44 -13.66 -5.77 -1.40
N GLY A 45 -14.37 -6.17 -2.46
CA GLY A 45 -14.08 -7.39 -3.21
C GLY A 45 -12.81 -7.28 -4.04
N PHE A 46 -12.56 -6.12 -4.64
CA PHE A 46 -11.31 -5.80 -5.31
C PHE A 46 -10.17 -5.70 -4.28
N PHE A 47 -10.38 -4.95 -3.20
CA PHE A 47 -9.37 -4.76 -2.16
C PHE A 47 -8.87 -6.06 -1.54
N ALA A 48 -9.77 -7.01 -1.31
CA ALA A 48 -9.46 -8.32 -0.75
C ALA A 48 -8.57 -9.19 -1.66
N GLN A 49 -8.39 -8.83 -2.94
CA GLN A 49 -7.56 -9.56 -3.89
C GLN A 49 -6.08 -9.16 -3.87
N VAL A 50 -5.66 -8.36 -2.88
CA VAL A 50 -4.25 -7.99 -2.70
C VAL A 50 -3.36 -9.24 -2.63
N ARG A 51 -2.23 -9.18 -3.33
CA ARG A 51 -1.15 -10.17 -3.27
C ARG A 51 0.18 -9.46 -3.30
N VAL A 52 1.25 -10.10 -2.86
CA VAL A 52 2.60 -9.56 -3.02
C VAL A 52 3.17 -10.08 -4.32
N ASP A 53 3.66 -9.17 -5.15
CA ASP A 53 4.46 -9.52 -6.33
C ASP A 53 5.93 -9.68 -5.91
N PRO A 54 6.54 -10.87 -6.08
CA PRO A 54 7.90 -11.14 -5.62
C PRO A 54 8.98 -10.47 -6.48
N GLU A 55 8.68 -10.05 -7.70
CA GLU A 55 9.63 -9.34 -8.56
C GLU A 55 9.60 -7.84 -8.28
N LEU A 56 8.42 -7.28 -7.98
CA LEU A 56 8.27 -5.87 -7.62
C LEU A 56 8.54 -5.59 -6.13
N GLY A 57 8.42 -6.61 -5.26
CA GLY A 57 8.49 -6.42 -3.82
C GLY A 57 7.36 -5.53 -3.28
N ALA A 58 6.18 -5.57 -3.91
CA ALA A 58 5.08 -4.65 -3.67
C ALA A 58 3.71 -5.35 -3.60
N PRO A 59 2.74 -4.81 -2.85
CA PRO A 59 1.36 -5.28 -2.92
C PRO A 59 0.75 -4.86 -4.25
N VAL A 60 0.14 -5.83 -4.92
CA VAL A 60 -0.51 -5.66 -6.22
C VAL A 60 -1.93 -6.19 -6.20
N TRP A 61 -2.76 -5.62 -7.08
CA TRP A 61 -4.14 -6.01 -7.34
C TRP A 61 -4.33 -6.39 -8.82
N PRO A 62 -5.44 -7.07 -9.17
CA PRO A 62 -5.76 -7.38 -10.56
C PRO A 62 -5.74 -6.14 -11.45
N GLY A 63 -5.18 -6.28 -12.66
CA GLY A 63 -5.03 -5.18 -13.60
C GLY A 63 -3.78 -4.32 -13.39
N GLY A 64 -2.82 -4.81 -12.61
CA GLY A 64 -1.48 -4.19 -12.49
C GLY A 64 -1.46 -2.95 -11.61
N LEU A 65 -2.46 -2.74 -10.76
CA LEU A 65 -2.41 -1.70 -9.74
C LEU A 65 -1.48 -2.18 -8.62
N ASP A 66 -0.49 -1.37 -8.29
CA ASP A 66 0.43 -1.57 -7.18
C ASP A 66 0.47 -0.32 -6.27
N LEU A 67 1.01 -0.49 -5.06
CA LEU A 67 1.31 0.62 -4.15
C LEU A 67 2.78 0.56 -3.76
N ASP A 68 3.43 1.73 -3.73
CA ASP A 68 4.86 1.86 -3.48
C ASP A 68 5.25 1.36 -2.06
N PRO A 69 6.17 0.38 -1.94
CA PRO A 69 6.61 -0.16 -0.65
C PRO A 69 7.19 0.85 0.33
N LEU A 70 7.92 1.86 -0.15
CA LEU A 70 8.55 2.87 0.71
C LEU A 70 7.50 3.79 1.34
N VAL A 71 6.50 4.16 0.55
CA VAL A 71 5.36 4.98 0.99
C VAL A 71 4.55 4.22 2.04
N LEU A 72 4.28 2.93 1.80
CA LEU A 72 3.58 2.07 2.74
C LEU A 72 4.38 1.84 4.03
N TYR A 73 5.70 1.66 3.94
CA TYR A 73 6.59 1.54 5.09
C TYR A 73 6.51 2.78 5.99
N ALA A 74 6.54 3.96 5.36
CA ALA A 74 6.46 5.21 6.07
C ALA A 74 5.16 5.35 6.87
N GLN A 75 4.02 5.06 6.22
CA GLN A 75 2.71 5.10 6.85
C GLN A 75 2.57 4.04 7.95
N ALA A 76 3.00 2.80 7.68
CA ALA A 76 2.88 1.67 8.59
C ALA A 76 3.64 1.87 9.90
N LEU A 77 4.77 2.58 9.86
CA LEU A 77 5.64 2.81 11.01
C LEU A 77 5.52 4.21 11.60
N GLY A 78 4.61 5.05 11.07
CA GLY A 78 4.42 6.42 11.54
C GLY A 78 5.63 7.33 11.31
N THR A 79 6.56 6.96 10.42
CA THR A 79 7.63 7.86 9.99
C THR A 79 7.02 8.77 8.94
N GLY A 80 6.69 10.01 9.31
CA GLY A 80 5.89 10.98 8.52
C GLY A 80 6.46 11.38 7.15
N LEU A 81 6.61 10.43 6.23
CA LEU A 81 6.87 10.67 4.82
C LEU A 81 5.53 11.01 4.15
N PRO A 82 5.42 12.15 3.45
CA PRO A 82 4.23 12.45 2.68
C PRO A 82 4.03 11.37 1.60
N LEU A 83 2.78 10.94 1.40
CA LEU A 83 2.41 10.17 0.22
C LEU A 83 2.76 11.00 -1.03
N PRO A 84 3.13 10.39 -2.17
CA PRO A 84 3.43 11.10 -3.40
C PRO A 84 2.15 11.69 -4.02
N ALA A 85 1.64 12.77 -3.42
CA ALA A 85 0.88 13.83 -4.06
C ALA A 85 1.67 15.15 -4.05
N GLU A 86 2.79 15.21 -3.31
CA GLU A 86 3.59 16.42 -3.04
C GLU A 86 5.02 16.30 -3.61
N ALA A 87 5.18 15.66 -4.77
CA ALA A 87 6.48 15.58 -5.47
C ALA A 87 6.39 16.15 -6.91
N SER A 88 5.65 17.24 -7.08
CA SER A 88 5.71 18.06 -8.29
C SER A 88 6.01 19.50 -7.90
N GLY A 89 7.25 19.92 -8.13
CA GLY A 89 7.70 21.27 -7.83
C GLY A 89 9.21 21.43 -7.76
N ALA A 90 9.93 21.07 -8.83
CA ALA A 90 11.23 21.64 -9.17
C ALA A 90 11.40 21.63 -10.69
#